data_AF-A0A4R9PFR0-F1
#
_entry.id   AF-A0A4R9PFR0-F1
#
_cell.length_a   1.000
_cell.length_b   1.000
_cell.length_c   1.000
_cell.angle_alpha   90.00
_cell.angle_beta   90.00
_cell.angle_gamma   90.00
#
_symmetry.space_group_name_H-M   'P 1'
#
loop_
_entity.id
_entity.type
_entity.pdbx_description
1 polymer ?
#
loop_
_entity_poly.entity_id
_entity_poly.type
_entity_poly.pdbx_seq_one_letter_code
_entity_poly.pdbx_strand_id
1 'polypeptide(L)'
;ATYMQGLRAYWQAIGRPVYPDANGSLRITWGKVSGRTRDGQIWTPFTTAEGLLAKHTGKGEFDAPAAAVAAIRAKNYGPYVAPELGTLPVDFMSTVDIT
;
A
#
# COMPACT_ATOMS: atom_id res chain seq x y z
N ALA A 1 -33.61 -12.98 -2.16
CA ALA A 1 -33.64 -11.66 -1.49
C ALA A 1 -33.69 -11.79 0.04
N THR A 2 -34.44 -12.75 0.60
CA THR A 2 -34.62 -12.96 2.04
C THR A 2 -33.30 -13.16 2.81
N TYR A 3 -32.33 -13.89 2.24
CA TYR A 3 -31.03 -14.13 2.89
C TYR A 3 -30.26 -12.84 3.17
N MET A 4 -30.04 -11.99 2.15
CA MET A 4 -29.31 -10.72 2.33
C MET A 4 -30.07 -9.73 3.22
N GLN A 5 -31.40 -9.80 3.27
CA GLN A 5 -32.17 -9.02 4.24
C GLN A 5 -31.93 -9.51 5.67
N GLY A 6 -31.97 -10.83 5.90
CA GLY A 6 -31.69 -11.44 7.20
C GLY A 6 -30.26 -11.18 7.68
N LEU A 7 -29.26 -11.30 6.79
CA LEU A 7 -27.86 -11.03 7.12
C LEU A 7 -27.63 -9.58 7.53
N ARG A 8 -28.25 -8.63 6.81
CA ARG A 8 -28.20 -7.21 7.15
C ARG A 8 -28.83 -6.94 8.52
N ALA A 9 -29.99 -7.51 8.80
CA ALA A 9 -30.67 -7.37 10.09
C ALA A 9 -29.81 -7.95 11.24
N TYR A 10 -29.21 -9.12 11.02
CA TYR A 10 -28.30 -9.73 12.00
C TYR A 10 -27.06 -8.87 12.27
N TRP A 11 -26.38 -8.37 11.23
CA TRP A 11 -25.21 -7.51 11.40
C TRP A 11 -25.53 -6.17 12.08
N GLN A 12 -26.67 -5.58 11.74
CA GLN A 12 -27.16 -4.38 12.43
C GLN A 12 -27.44 -4.66 13.91
N ALA A 13 -28.05 -5.82 14.23
CA ALA A 13 -28.34 -6.20 15.62
C ALA A 13 -27.08 -6.40 16.48
N ILE A 14 -25.96 -6.82 15.90
CA ILE A 14 -24.67 -6.97 16.61
C ILE A 14 -23.75 -5.75 16.48
N GLY A 15 -24.24 -4.65 15.89
CA GLY A 15 -23.45 -3.41 15.72
C GLY A 15 -22.31 -3.52 14.71
N ARG A 16 -22.37 -4.47 13.77
CA ARG A 16 -21.36 -4.62 12.71
C ARG A 16 -21.73 -3.75 11.51
N PRO A 17 -20.79 -2.95 10.96
CA PRO A 17 -21.01 -2.19 9.74
C PRO A 17 -21.39 -3.10 8.57
N VAL A 18 -22.33 -2.64 7.74
CA VAL A 18 -22.81 -3.35 6.55
C VAL A 18 -22.51 -2.51 5.33
N TYR A 19 -21.79 -3.08 4.37
CA TYR A 19 -21.57 -2.49 3.05
C TYR A 19 -21.89 -3.55 1.97
N PRO A 20 -22.48 -3.17 0.83
CA PRO A 20 -22.81 -4.12 -0.23
C PRO A 20 -21.53 -4.63 -0.91
N ASP A 21 -21.57 -5.86 -1.43
CA ASP A 21 -20.48 -6.40 -2.24
C ASP A 21 -20.16 -5.52 -3.46
N ALA A 22 -18.92 -5.59 -3.93
CA ALA A 22 -18.49 -4.90 -5.14
C ALA A 22 -19.27 -5.41 -6.36
N ASN A 23 -19.73 -4.49 -7.21
CA ASN A 23 -20.57 -4.82 -8.38
C ASN A 23 -20.28 -3.94 -9.60
N GLY A 24 -19.03 -3.48 -9.75
CA GLY A 24 -18.61 -2.57 -10.82
C GLY A 24 -18.99 -1.09 -10.61
N SER A 25 -19.74 -0.77 -9.55
CA SER A 25 -19.99 0.62 -9.15
C SER A 25 -18.85 1.20 -8.31
N LEU A 26 -18.72 2.53 -8.32
CA LEU A 26 -17.79 3.28 -7.48
C LEU A 26 -18.07 3.06 -5.98
N ARG A 27 -17.01 2.88 -5.18
CA ARG A 27 -17.05 2.75 -3.72
C ARG A 27 -15.97 3.61 -3.07
N ILE A 28 -16.16 3.89 -1.78
CA ILE A 28 -15.21 4.63 -0.96
C ILE A 28 -14.77 3.71 0.18
N THR A 29 -13.46 3.62 0.39
CA THR A 29 -12.82 2.99 1.54
C THR A 29 -11.81 3.97 2.12
N TRP A 30 -11.56 3.90 3.42
CA TRP A 30 -10.57 4.75 4.09
C TRP A 30 -9.90 3.98 5.22
N GLY A 31 -8.71 4.42 5.59
CA GLY A 31 -7.87 3.72 6.55
C GLY A 31 -6.66 4.54 6.97
N LYS A 32 -5.65 3.85 7.50
CA LYS A 32 -4.38 4.45 7.91
C LYS A 32 -3.24 3.87 7.08
N VAL A 33 -2.19 4.66 6.86
CA VAL A 33 -0.90 4.13 6.43
C VAL A 33 -0.31 3.34 7.59
N SER A 34 -0.03 2.06 7.39
CA SER A 34 0.47 1.19 8.45
C SER A 34 1.30 0.03 7.91
N GLY A 35 2.29 -0.36 8.70
CA GLY A 35 3.08 -1.55 8.46
C GLY A 35 2.30 -2.84 8.75
N ARG A 36 2.99 -3.96 8.64
CA ARG A 36 2.45 -5.27 9.03
C ARG A 36 3.46 -6.00 9.89
N THR A 37 3.01 -6.54 11.01
CA THR A 37 3.82 -7.42 11.85
C THR A 37 3.28 -8.84 11.77
N ARG A 38 4.17 -9.80 11.61
CA ARG A 38 3.96 -11.23 11.78
C ARG A 38 5.05 -11.76 12.70
N ASP A 39 4.88 -12.98 13.22
CA ASP A 39 5.91 -13.60 14.04
C ASP A 39 7.26 -13.61 13.30
N GLY A 40 8.29 -13.04 13.94
CA GLY A 40 9.63 -12.85 13.38
C GLY A 40 9.78 -11.85 12.22
N GLN A 41 8.72 -11.15 11.78
CA GLN A 41 8.77 -10.27 10.60
C GLN A 41 8.03 -8.94 10.81
N ILE A 42 8.72 -7.85 10.52
CA ILE A 42 8.16 -6.49 10.50
C ILE A 42 8.29 -5.94 9.09
N TRP A 43 7.18 -5.56 8.50
CA TRP A 43 7.13 -4.79 7.25
C TRP A 43 6.79 -3.35 7.59
N THR A 44 7.72 -2.45 7.30
CA THR A 44 7.50 -1.00 7.47
C THR A 44 6.44 -0.50 6.49
N PRO A 45 5.72 0.60 6.80
CA PRO A 45 4.66 1.09 5.92
C PRO A 45 5.14 1.56 4.56
N PHE A 46 6.41 1.94 4.41
CA PHE A 46 6.99 2.48 3.17
C PHE A 46 8.17 1.64 2.69
N THR A 47 8.34 1.56 1.37
CA THR A 47 9.58 1.20 0.69
C THR A 47 10.30 2.47 0.22
N THR A 48 11.61 2.36 -0.06
CA THR A 48 12.44 3.52 -0.43
C THR A 48 13.18 3.31 -1.75
N ALA A 49 13.67 4.41 -2.31
CA ALA A 49 14.51 4.39 -3.51
C ALA A 49 15.77 3.54 -3.35
N GLU A 50 16.38 3.48 -2.16
CA GLU A 50 17.50 2.58 -1.87
C GLU A 50 17.07 1.12 -1.92
N GLY A 51 15.85 0.80 -1.47
CA GLY A 51 15.28 -0.54 -1.60
C GLY A 51 15.10 -0.96 -3.06
N LEU A 52 14.73 -0.02 -3.95
CA LEU A 52 14.71 -0.24 -5.40
C LEU A 52 16.13 -0.48 -5.92
N LEU A 53 17.09 0.39 -5.58
CA LEU A 53 18.49 0.26 -6.03
C LEU A 53 19.12 -1.06 -5.57
N ALA A 54 18.82 -1.51 -4.35
CA ALA A 54 19.30 -2.78 -3.81
C ALA A 54 18.81 -4.01 -4.59
N LYS A 55 17.66 -3.91 -5.27
CA LYS A 55 17.09 -4.98 -6.09
C LYS A 55 17.50 -4.88 -7.57
N HIS A 56 18.06 -3.76 -8.00
CA HIS A 56 18.40 -3.54 -9.40
C HIS A 56 19.52 -4.50 -9.85
N THR A 57 19.26 -5.27 -10.93
CA THR A 57 20.23 -6.20 -11.51
C THR A 57 20.67 -5.83 -12.94
N GLY A 58 20.02 -4.83 -13.55
CA GLY A 58 20.28 -4.41 -14.93
C GLY A 58 19.74 -5.37 -15.99
N LYS A 59 18.82 -6.26 -15.62
CA LYS A 59 18.17 -7.22 -16.54
C LYS A 59 16.79 -7.66 -16.04
N GLY A 60 15.97 -8.12 -16.98
CA GLY A 60 14.65 -8.68 -16.69
C GLY A 60 13.74 -7.70 -15.96
N GLU A 61 13.02 -8.20 -14.97
CA GLU A 61 12.05 -7.44 -14.16
C GLU A 61 12.72 -6.46 -13.19
N PHE A 62 14.05 -6.51 -13.05
CA PHE A 62 14.83 -5.66 -12.14
C PHE A 62 15.79 -4.72 -12.89
N ASP A 63 15.38 -4.27 -14.08
CA ASP A 63 16.11 -3.33 -14.92
C ASP A 63 15.48 -1.92 -14.88
N ALA A 64 15.75 -1.18 -13.80
CA ALA A 64 15.31 0.19 -13.68
C ALA A 64 16.07 1.12 -14.65
N PRO A 65 15.44 2.17 -15.21
CA PRO A 65 16.10 3.09 -16.14
C PRO A 65 17.40 3.68 -15.59
N ALA A 66 18.46 3.72 -16.40
CA ALA A 66 19.79 4.17 -15.99
C ALA A 66 19.80 5.58 -15.37
N ALA A 67 18.97 6.50 -15.87
CA ALA A 67 18.81 7.84 -15.31
C ALA A 67 18.23 7.82 -13.88
N ALA A 68 17.26 6.95 -13.62
CA ALA A 68 16.70 6.77 -12.27
C ALA A 68 17.74 6.16 -11.33
N VAL A 69 18.47 5.14 -11.76
CA VAL A 69 19.57 4.53 -10.99
C VAL A 69 20.64 5.56 -10.65
N ALA A 70 21.05 6.38 -11.61
CA ALA A 70 22.03 7.44 -11.41
C ALA A 70 21.53 8.50 -10.41
N ALA A 71 20.28 8.95 -10.54
CA ALA A 71 19.67 9.91 -9.61
C ALA A 71 19.60 9.35 -8.18
N ILE A 72 19.20 8.09 -8.01
CA ILE A 72 19.12 7.44 -6.70
C ILE A 72 20.51 7.30 -6.07
N ARG A 73 21.52 6.90 -6.84
CA ARG A 73 22.92 6.83 -6.36
C ARG A 73 23.47 8.20 -5.94
N ALA A 74 23.08 9.25 -6.66
CA ALA A 74 23.44 10.63 -6.32
C ALA A 74 22.59 11.22 -5.18
N LYS A 75 21.62 10.48 -4.63
CA LYS A 75 20.59 10.96 -3.70
C LYS A 75 19.85 12.20 -4.21
N ASN A 76 19.72 12.32 -5.53
CA ASN A 76 19.05 13.44 -6.18
C ASN A 76 17.55 13.17 -6.26
N TYR A 77 16.85 13.36 -5.15
CA TYR A 77 15.41 13.12 -5.01
C TYR A 77 14.56 14.37 -5.28
N GLY A 78 15.19 15.52 -5.54
CA GLY A 78 14.49 16.80 -5.71
C GLY A 78 13.62 17.15 -4.49
N PRO A 79 12.40 17.68 -4.70
CA PRO A 79 11.49 18.08 -3.62
C PRO A 79 10.73 16.90 -2.98
N TYR A 80 10.99 15.66 -3.39
CA TYR A 80 10.17 14.50 -3.04
C TYR A 80 10.74 13.67 -1.87
N VAL A 81 11.76 14.19 -1.19
CA VAL A 81 12.26 13.57 0.04
C VAL A 81 11.16 13.64 1.10
N ALA A 82 10.78 12.48 1.63
CA ALA A 82 9.94 12.44 2.83
C ALA A 82 10.83 12.74 4.04
N PRO A 83 10.59 13.84 4.80
CA PRO A 83 11.44 14.22 5.92
C PRO A 83 11.59 13.12 6.97
N GLU A 84 10.53 12.34 7.20
CA GLU A 84 10.49 11.27 8.20
C GLU A 84 11.29 10.03 7.77
N LEU A 85 11.52 9.85 6.46
CA LEU A 85 12.30 8.74 5.91
C LEU A 85 13.73 9.16 5.53
N GLY A 86 13.98 10.46 5.33
CA GLY A 86 15.26 10.98 4.86
C GLY A 86 15.61 10.58 3.42
N THR A 87 14.63 10.07 2.67
CA THR A 87 14.78 9.58 1.29
C THR A 87 13.46 9.67 0.52
N LEU A 88 13.48 9.26 -0.75
CA LEU A 88 12.31 9.15 -1.61
C LEU A 88 11.49 7.89 -1.25
N PRO A 89 10.25 8.03 -0.76
CA PRO A 89 9.31 6.91 -0.66
C PRO A 89 8.94 6.39 -2.06
N VAL A 90 8.76 5.08 -2.20
CA VAL A 90 8.35 4.45 -3.47
C VAL A 90 6.92 3.93 -3.37
N ASP A 91 6.72 2.85 -2.61
CA ASP A 91 5.40 2.27 -2.35
C ASP A 91 5.04 2.39 -0.87
N PHE A 92 3.75 2.21 -0.56
CA PHE A 92 3.29 2.15 0.82
C PHE A 92 2.16 1.15 1.04
N MET A 93 2.00 0.72 2.29
CA MET A 93 0.88 -0.10 2.76
C MET A 93 -0.13 0.74 3.52
N SER A 94 -1.41 0.37 3.37
CA SER A 94 -2.50 0.97 4.14
C SER A 94 -3.57 -0.05 4.48
N THR A 95 -4.43 0.29 5.45
CA THR A 95 -5.53 -0.57 5.92
C THR A 95 -6.80 -0.43 5.09
N VAL A 96 -6.71 0.03 3.85
CA VAL A 96 -7.88 0.20 2.98
C VAL A 96 -8.38 -1.16 2.47
N ASP A 97 -9.68 -1.22 2.19
CA ASP A 97 -10.36 -2.43 1.70
C ASP A 97 -10.61 -2.30 0.18
N ILE A 98 -9.78 -3.00 -0.61
CA ILE A 98 -9.80 -2.98 -2.08
C ILE A 98 -9.73 -4.42 -2.63
N THR A 99 -10.26 -4.63 -3.84
CA THR A 99 -10.19 -5.90 -4.58
C THR A 99 -10.17 -5.67 -6.08
#